data_AF-A0A3D1XTW8-F1
#
_entry.id   AF-A0A3D1XTW8-F1
#
_cell.length_a   1.000
_cell.length_b   1.000
_cell.length_c   1.000
_cell.angle_alpha   90.00
_cell.angle_beta   90.00
_cell.angle_gamma   90.00
#
_symmetry.space_group_name_H-M   'P 1'
#
loop_
_entity.id
_entity.type
_entity.pdbx_description
1 polymer ?
#
loop_
_entity_poly.entity_id
_entity_poly.type
_entity_poly.pdbx_seq_one_letter_code
_entity_poly.pdbx_strand_id
1 'polypeptide(L)' 'INKAAQELNMSYRHAWSYLKSAEKRLNRPLIICTRGGANGGSTSLTPYAKKLLKRFVNLERRVKLYADKVYQKIF' A
#
# COMPACT_ATOMS: atom_id res chain seq x y z
N ILE A 1 10.61 -6.52 -0.35
CA ILE A 1 10.45 -5.09 -0.73
C ILE A 1 11.19 -4.75 -2.02
N ASN A 2 12.39 -5.29 -2.27
CA ASN A 2 13.14 -5.00 -3.50
C ASN A 2 12.31 -5.17 -4.79
N LYS A 3 11.58 -6.28 -4.91
CA LYS A 3 10.65 -6.52 -6.04
C LYS A 3 9.59 -5.42 -6.19
N ALA A 4 8.94 -5.01 -5.10
CA ALA A 4 7.96 -3.94 -5.13
C ALA A 4 8.59 -2.57 -5.49
N ALA A 5 9.84 -2.32 -5.08
CA ALA A 5 10.55 -1.11 -5.47
C ALA A 5 10.84 -1.08 -6.98
N GLN A 6 11.24 -2.21 -7.56
CA GLN A 6 11.43 -2.36 -9.01
C GLN A 6 10.13 -2.16 -9.78
N GLU A 7 9.02 -2.77 -9.34
CA GLU A 7 7.68 -2.58 -9.94
C GLU A 7 7.22 -1.12 -9.91
N LEU A 8 7.62 -0.38 -8.88
CA LEU A 8 7.31 1.06 -8.73
C LEU A 8 8.32 1.98 -9.42
N ASN A 9 9.33 1.44 -10.13
CA ASN A 9 10.47 2.20 -10.67
C ASN A 9 11.16 3.09 -9.62
N MET A 10 11.25 2.59 -8.38
CA MET A 10 11.87 3.26 -7.25
C MET A 10 13.13 2.53 -6.80
N SER A 11 14.13 3.29 -6.32
CA SER A 11 15.24 2.68 -5.61
C SER A 11 14.74 1.98 -4.33
N TYR A 12 15.38 0.90 -3.94
CA TYR A 12 15.06 0.19 -2.71
C TYR A 12 15.04 1.10 -1.48
N ARG A 13 16.00 2.04 -1.40
CA ARG A 13 16.09 3.03 -0.32
C ARG A 13 14.91 4.00 -0.34
N HIS A 14 14.46 4.44 -1.51
CA HIS A 14 13.29 5.32 -1.64
C HIS A 14 12.02 4.58 -1.23
N ALA A 15 11.82 3.35 -1.68
CA ALA A 15 10.66 2.53 -1.28
C ALA A 15 10.61 2.33 0.25
N TRP A 16 11.76 2.09 0.88
CA TRP A 16 11.85 1.98 2.34
C TRP A 16 11.56 3.29 3.07
N SER A 17 12.14 4.41 2.61
CA SER A 17 11.90 5.72 3.19
C SER A 17 10.42 6.11 3.10
N TYR A 18 9.80 5.85 1.94
CA TYR A 18 8.39 6.08 1.70
C TYR A 18 7.51 5.26 2.66
N LEU A 19 7.80 3.96 2.78
CA LEU A 19 7.11 3.09 3.71
C LEU A 19 7.24 3.58 5.16
N LYS A 20 8.44 3.93 5.61
CA LYS A 20 8.67 4.44 6.98
C LYS A 20 7.94 5.74 7.25
N SER A 21 7.88 6.61 6.24
CA SER A 21 7.11 7.86 6.32
C SER A 21 5.61 7.58 6.44
N ALA A 22 5.08 6.60 5.69
CA ALA A 22 3.69 6.17 5.80
C ALA A 22 3.38 5.58 7.18
N GLU A 23 4.23 4.68 7.69
CA GLU A 23 4.09 4.09 9.03
C GLU A 23 4.11 5.17 10.13
N LYS A 24 4.98 6.17 10.01
CA LYS A 24 5.07 7.31 10.96
C LYS A 24 3.78 8.14 10.96
N ARG A 25 3.23 8.46 9.78
CA ARG A 25 1.98 9.21 9.66
C ARG A 25 0.77 8.45 10.19
N LEU A 26 0.76 7.13 10.05
CA LEU A 26 -0.31 6.26 10.51
C LEU A 26 -0.13 5.80 11.97
N ASN A 27 1.02 6.08 12.56
CA ASN A 27 1.46 5.60 13.87
C ASN A 27 1.28 4.07 14.04
N ARG A 28 1.45 3.30 12.95
CA ARG A 28 1.21 1.85 12.90
C ARG A 28 2.09 1.18 11.84
N PRO A 29 2.63 -0.02 12.12
CA PRO A 29 3.40 -0.77 11.13
C PRO A 29 2.49 -1.29 10.01
N LEU A 30 2.98 -1.19 8.78
CA LEU A 30 2.27 -1.66 7.58
C LEU A 30 2.77 -3.03 7.12
N ILE A 31 4.02 -3.37 7.43
CA ILE A 31 4.60 -4.66 7.09
C ILE A 31 5.19 -5.38 8.30
N ILE A 32 5.27 -6.70 8.19
CA ILE A 32 5.98 -7.61 9.08
C ILE A 32 7.14 -8.16 8.27
N CYS A 33 8.36 -7.96 8.76
CA CYS A 33 9.57 -8.53 8.19
C CYS A 33 10.11 -9.60 9.13
N THR A 34 10.24 -10.82 8.64
CA THR A 34 10.89 -11.92 9.36
C THR A 34 12.32 -12.00 8.88
N ARG A 35 13.30 -11.81 9.78
CA ARG A 35 14.72 -12.01 9.47
C ARG A 35 14.92 -13.49 9.15
N GLY A 36 15.42 -13.79 7.96
CA GLY A 36 15.65 -15.16 7.52
C GLY A 36 17.02 -15.66 7.97
N GLY A 37 17.05 -16.80 8.64
CA GLY A 37 18.17 -17.74 8.54
C GLY A 37 18.19 -18.43 7.18
N ALA A 38 18.70 -19.66 7.11
CA ALA A 38 18.99 -20.41 5.87
C ALA A 38 17.86 -20.45 4.79
N ASN A 39 16.59 -20.25 5.16
CA ASN A 39 15.44 -20.30 4.24
C ASN A 39 14.92 -18.92 3.76
N GLY A 40 15.67 -17.84 3.98
CA GLY A 40 15.35 -16.51 3.44
C GLY A 40 14.34 -15.71 4.27
N GLY A 41 14.47 -14.38 4.24
CA GLY A 41 13.60 -13.47 4.98
C GLY A 41 12.32 -13.17 4.22
N SER A 42 11.16 -13.31 4.86
CA SER A 42 9.86 -13.00 4.26
C SER A 42 9.35 -11.62 4.68
N THR A 43 8.56 -10.99 3.81
CA THR A 43 7.87 -9.72 4.10
C THR A 43 6.39 -9.90 3.82
N SER A 44 5.53 -9.50 4.76
CA SER A 44 4.07 -9.63 4.63
C SER A 44 3.36 -8.39 5.18
N LEU A 45 2.14 -8.11 4.70
CA LEU A 45 1.33 -7.01 5.22
C LEU A 45 0.78 -7.31 6.62
N THR A 46 0.73 -6.31 7.48
CA THR A 46 0.03 -6.42 8.77
C THR A 46 -1.48 -6.57 8.57
N PRO A 47 -2.21 -7.15 9.54
CA PRO A 47 -3.68 -7.16 9.51
C PRO A 47 -4.29 -5.75 9.39
N TYR A 48 -3.63 -4.75 9.98
CA TYR A 48 -4.02 -3.35 9.86
C TYR A 48 -3.87 -2.85 8.41
N ALA A 49 -2.72 -3.08 7.77
CA ALA A 49 -2.50 -2.69 6.39
C ALA A 49 -3.49 -3.36 5.43
N LYS A 50 -3.80 -4.64 5.62
CA LYS A 50 -4.84 -5.34 4.84
C LYS A 50 -6.21 -4.68 4.97
N LYS A 51 -6.62 -4.31 6.19
CA LYS A 51 -7.89 -3.60 6.44
C LYS A 51 -7.88 -2.20 5.80
N LEU A 52 -6.77 -1.49 5.88
CA LEU A 52 -6.60 -0.15 5.29
C LEU A 52 -6.75 -0.21 3.77
N LEU A 53 -6.05 -1.14 3.11
CA LEU A 53 -6.15 -1.34 1.66
C LEU A 53 -7.58 -1.66 1.23
N LYS A 54 -8.27 -2.55 1.96
CA LYS A 54 -9.68 -2.89 1.66
C LYS A 54 -10.59 -1.66 1.74
N ARG A 55 -10.37 -0.78 2.71
CA ARG A 55 -11.14 0.48 2.85
C ARG A 55 -10.83 1.45 1.72
N PHE A 56 -9.55 1.60 1.35
CA PHE A 56 -9.12 2.48 0.28
C PHE A 56 -9.69 2.07 -1.08
N VAL A 57 -9.59 0.79 -1.45
CA VAL A 57 -10.15 0.27 -2.72
C VAL A 57 -11.67 0.45 -2.78
N ASN A 58 -12.38 0.30 -1.66
CA ASN A 58 -13.81 0.56 -1.61
C ASN A 58 -14.12 2.05 -1.82
N LEU A 59 -13.36 2.94 -1.19
CA LEU A 59 -13.49 4.38 -1.38
C LEU A 59 -13.28 4.76 -2.85
N GLU A 60 -12.18 4.31 -3.44
CA GLU A 60 -11.84 4.58 -4.85
C GLU A 60 -12.96 4.12 -5.79
N ARG A 61 -13.49 2.91 -5.59
CA ARG A 61 -14.63 2.41 -6.37
C ARG A 61 -15.85 3.32 -6.24
N ARG A 62 -16.19 3.74 -5.02
CA ARG A 62 -17.34 4.62 -4.77
C ARG A 62 -17.17 5.99 -5.42
N VAL A 63 -15.97 6.56 -5.31
CA VAL A 63 -15.62 7.84 -5.94
C VAL A 63 -15.76 7.74 -7.45
N LYS A 64 -15.22 6.68 -8.06
CA LYS A 64 -15.33 6.46 -9.51
C LYS A 64 -16.79 6.35 -9.96
N LEU A 65 -17.58 5.48 -9.31
CA LEU A 65 -19.00 5.32 -9.62
C LEU A 65 -19.78 6.63 -9.48
N TYR A 66 -19.47 7.42 -8.46
CA TYR A 66 -20.11 8.72 -8.28
C TYR A 66 -19.70 9.72 -9.37
N ALA A 67 -18.41 9.79 -9.69
CA ALA A 67 -17.90 10.65 -10.76
C ALA A 67 -18.53 10.29 -12.11
N ASP A 68 -18.60 9.00 -12.46
CA ASP A 68 -19.24 8.51 -13.69
C ASP A 68 -20.73 8.89 -13.73
N LYS A 69 -21.44 8.75 -12.61
CA LYS A 69 -22.85 9.14 -12.50
C LYS A 69 -23.06 10.65 -12.65
N VAL A 70 -22.15 11.47 -12.13
CA VAL A 70 -22.20 12.93 -12.29
C VAL A 70 -21.91 13.31 -13.74
N TYR A 71 -20.92 12.66 -14.37
CA TYR A 71 -20.56 12.89 -15.76
C TYR A 71 -21.75 12.65 -16.70
N GLN A 72 -22.43 11.51 -16.59
CA GLN A 72 -23.62 11.15 -17.39
C GLN A 72 -24.82 12.10 -17.23
N LYS A 73 -24.84 12.93 -16.17
CA LYS A 73 -25.90 13.91 -15.94
C LYS A 73 -25.58 15.27 -16.53
N ILE A 74 -24.30 15.58 -16.72
CA ILE A 74 -23.83 16.87 -17.19
C ILE A 74 -23.63 16.86 -18.71
N PHE A 75 -23.09 15.76 -19.22
CA PHE A 75 -22.80 15.54 -20.64
C PHE A 75 -23.68 14.42 -21.18
#